data_AF-A0A819Y6G5-F1
#
_entry.id   AF-A0A819Y6G5-F1
#
_cell.length_a   1.000
_cell.length_b   1.000
_cell.length_c   1.000
_cell.angle_alpha   90.00
_cell.angle_beta   90.00
_cell.angle_gamma   90.00
#
_symmetry.space_group_name_H-M   'P 1'
#
loop_
_entity.id
_entity.type
_entity.pdbx_description
1 polymer ?
#
loop_
_entity_poly.entity_id
_entity_poly.type
_entity_poly.pdbx_seq_one_letter_code
_entity_poly.pdbx_strand_id
1 'polypeptide(L)'
;MYRLYFCRWASTFSTRYTAKNEPILEYRRGSKEVKQLEESLNEYKSKLNRIPCIVDGKEAADLASDLKWRSRLLATTMLGQGKTIFQAEIDAACEVIDFWRFNVQYLASALSYSPISTRDSENTYIQRGLEGFVAAVSPFNFTAIGANLASSPALMGNTVLWKSANTAVLSNYVVYKILEEAGLPPGVI
;
A
#
# COMPACT_ATOMS: atom_id res chain seq x y z
N MET A 1 2.84 -47.41 3.12
CA MET A 1 4.24 -46.95 3.16
C MET A 1 4.22 -45.42 3.21
N TYR A 2 4.10 -44.85 4.42
CA TYR A 2 4.01 -43.39 4.62
C TYR A 2 5.33 -42.92 5.23
N ARG A 3 6.04 -42.00 4.56
CA ARG A 3 7.31 -41.42 5.04
C ARG A 3 7.00 -40.19 5.89
N LEU A 4 7.15 -40.34 7.20
CA LEU A 4 7.25 -39.23 8.16
C LEU A 4 8.59 -38.51 7.93
N TYR A 5 8.55 -37.21 7.59
CA TYR A 5 9.73 -36.35 7.66
C TYR A 5 9.80 -35.73 9.06
N PHE A 6 10.73 -36.23 9.87
CA PHE A 6 11.21 -35.55 11.08
C PHE A 6 12.06 -34.36 10.66
N CYS A 7 11.65 -33.14 10.99
CA CYS A 7 12.53 -31.97 10.93
C CYS A 7 13.15 -31.75 12.31
N ARG A 8 14.46 -31.99 12.41
CA ARG A 8 15.30 -31.76 13.60
C ARG A 8 15.30 -30.27 13.96
N TRP A 9 14.95 -29.96 15.20
CA TRP A 9 15.28 -28.69 15.84
C TRP A 9 16.81 -28.60 16.02
N ALA A 10 17.46 -27.68 15.30
CA ALA A 10 18.80 -27.23 15.61
C ALA A 10 18.69 -26.00 16.53
N SER A 11 19.03 -26.20 17.79
CA SER A 11 19.16 -25.16 18.80
C SER A 11 20.45 -24.37 18.60
N THR A 12 20.37 -23.22 17.91
CA THR A 12 21.33 -22.11 18.07
C THR A 12 20.59 -20.78 17.94
N PHE A 13 19.77 -20.46 18.95
CA PHE A 13 19.33 -19.08 19.19
C PHE A 13 20.42 -18.36 19.98
N SER A 14 21.30 -17.64 19.29
CA SER A 14 22.01 -16.50 19.89
C SER A 14 22.54 -15.57 18.79
N THR A 15 21.62 -14.82 18.18
CA THR A 15 21.91 -13.44 17.80
C THR A 15 20.96 -12.62 18.64
N ARG A 16 21.49 -11.84 19.60
CA ARG A 16 20.69 -10.84 20.31
C ARG A 16 20.13 -9.86 19.27
N TYR A 17 18.91 -10.11 18.79
CA TYR A 17 18.19 -9.14 17.98
C TYR A 17 17.92 -7.93 18.87
N THR A 18 18.68 -6.87 18.68
CA THR A 18 18.43 -5.59 19.34
C THR A 18 17.42 -4.87 18.45
N ALA A 19 16.18 -4.75 18.92
CA ALA A 19 15.19 -3.92 18.24
C ALA A 19 15.72 -2.49 18.18
N LYS A 20 16.19 -2.06 17.01
CA LYS A 20 16.42 -0.64 16.74
C LYS A 20 15.07 -0.06 16.39
N ASN A 21 14.54 0.79 17.26
CA ASN A 21 13.42 1.65 16.89
C ASN A 21 13.85 2.51 15.71
N GLU A 22 12.99 2.64 14.71
CA GLU A 22 13.15 3.69 13.71
C GLU A 22 13.21 5.04 14.44
N PRO A 23 14.14 5.94 14.07
CA PRO A 23 14.23 7.24 14.70
C PRO A 23 12.89 7.97 14.58
N ILE A 24 12.41 8.56 15.68
CA ILE A 24 11.21 9.39 15.65
C ILE A 24 11.55 10.65 14.86
N LEU A 25 11.02 10.74 13.65
CA LEU A 25 11.21 11.87 12.75
C LEU A 25 10.22 12.99 13.10
N GLU A 26 10.69 14.23 13.23
CA GLU A 26 9.88 15.30 13.80
C GLU A 26 8.97 16.04 12.80
N TYR A 27 9.10 15.84 11.48
CA TYR A 27 8.28 16.40 10.37
C TYR A 27 7.76 17.85 10.53
N ARG A 28 8.41 18.63 11.38
CA ARG A 28 8.03 20.00 11.71
C ARG A 28 8.39 20.92 10.55
N ARG A 29 7.70 22.05 10.43
CA ARG A 29 7.91 22.99 9.33
C ARG A 29 9.38 23.44 9.26
N GLY A 30 10.03 23.21 8.12
CA GLY A 30 11.47 23.52 7.91
C GLY A 30 12.45 22.48 8.43
N SER A 31 11.99 21.31 8.91
CA SER A 31 12.87 20.22 9.32
C SER A 31 13.61 19.59 8.13
N LYS A 32 14.64 18.80 8.44
CA LYS A 32 15.41 18.08 7.42
C LYS A 32 14.54 17.09 6.65
N GLU A 33 13.61 16.44 7.35
CA GLU A 33 12.70 15.44 6.81
C GLU A 33 11.70 16.06 5.84
N VAL A 34 11.18 17.25 6.14
CA VAL A 34 10.30 17.99 5.22
C VAL A 34 11.05 18.37 3.94
N LYS A 35 12.30 18.83 4.05
CA LYS A 35 13.12 19.12 2.86
C LYS A 35 13.40 17.89 2.01
N GLN A 36 13.77 16.76 2.65
CA GLN A 36 14.00 15.49 1.95
C GLN A 36 12.72 14.97 1.27
N LEU A 37 11.57 15.19 1.90
CA LEU A 37 10.27 14.87 1.32
C LEU A 37 9.97 15.74 0.10
N GLU A 38 10.21 17.05 0.19
CA GLU A 38 10.04 18.00 -0.93
C GLU A 38 10.96 17.67 -2.12
N GLU A 39 12.22 17.29 -1.84
CA GLU A 39 13.18 16.85 -2.87
C GLU A 39 12.70 15.56 -3.57
N SER A 40 12.34 14.54 -2.80
CA SER A 40 11.76 13.29 -3.33
C SER A 40 10.52 13.60 -4.17
N LEU A 41 9.60 14.43 -3.67
CA LEU A 41 8.39 14.83 -4.38
C LEU A 41 8.69 15.48 -5.74
N ASN A 42 9.67 16.37 -5.81
CA ASN A 42 10.05 16.99 -7.08
C ASN A 42 10.66 15.99 -8.06
N GLU A 43 11.45 15.04 -7.57
CA GLU A 43 11.98 13.95 -8.39
C GLU A 43 10.85 13.10 -8.98
N TYR A 44 9.91 12.64 -8.15
CA TYR A 44 8.81 11.79 -8.63
C TYR A 44 7.83 12.53 -9.52
N LYS A 45 7.59 13.84 -9.30
CA LYS A 45 6.81 14.66 -10.24
C LYS A 45 7.42 14.68 -11.65
N SER A 46 8.75 14.62 -11.75
CA SER A 46 9.45 14.63 -13.04
C SER A 46 9.42 13.27 -13.76
N LYS A 47 9.16 12.18 -13.03
CA LYS A 47 9.11 10.81 -13.54
C LYS A 47 7.67 10.32 -13.61
N LEU A 48 7.11 10.27 -14.82
CA LEU A 48 5.78 9.72 -15.05
C LEU A 48 5.82 8.19 -14.96
N ASN A 49 5.88 7.66 -13.74
CA ASN A 49 5.79 6.23 -13.51
C ASN A 49 4.33 5.81 -13.66
N ARG A 50 4.00 5.15 -14.78
CA ARG A 50 2.74 4.40 -14.87
C ARG A 50 2.80 3.30 -13.84
N ILE A 51 2.11 3.46 -12.72
CA ILE A 51 2.07 2.46 -11.65
C ILE A 51 1.31 1.26 -12.21
N PRO A 52 1.98 0.14 -12.49
CA PRO A 52 1.31 -0.98 -13.12
C PRO A 52 0.42 -1.66 -12.08
N CYS A 53 -0.79 -2.08 -12.49
CA CYS A 53 -1.71 -2.87 -11.65
C CYS A 53 -1.11 -4.23 -11.22
N ILE A 54 -0.03 -4.64 -11.88
CA ILE A 54 0.81 -5.79 -11.56
C ILE A 54 2.21 -5.24 -11.36
N VAL A 55 2.76 -5.36 -10.16
CA VAL A 55 4.15 -4.99 -9.93
C VAL A 55 4.96 -6.29 -9.79
N ASP A 56 6.00 -6.46 -10.62
CA ASP A 56 6.84 -7.67 -10.69
C ASP A 56 6.11 -9.03 -10.78
N GLY A 57 4.93 -9.07 -11.42
CA GLY A 57 4.15 -10.31 -11.60
C GLY A 57 3.35 -10.75 -10.37
N LYS A 58 3.22 -9.90 -9.34
CA LYS A 58 2.43 -10.18 -8.13
C LYS A 58 1.41 -9.08 -7.88
N GLU A 59 0.18 -9.48 -7.59
CA GLU A 59 -0.87 -8.55 -7.18
C GLU A 59 -0.80 -8.32 -5.66
N ALA A 60 -0.86 -7.07 -5.22
CA ALA A 60 -0.88 -6.74 -3.78
C ALA A 60 -2.04 -7.45 -3.06
N ALA A 61 -3.18 -7.61 -3.74
CA ALA A 61 -4.34 -8.37 -3.27
C ALA A 61 -4.05 -9.86 -3.04
N ASP A 62 -3.21 -10.47 -3.87
CA ASP A 62 -2.82 -11.87 -3.71
C ASP A 62 -1.84 -12.03 -2.55
N LEU A 63 -0.90 -11.11 -2.39
CA LEU A 63 -0.04 -11.07 -1.21
C LEU A 63 -0.88 -10.92 0.06
N ALA A 64 -1.82 -9.99 0.13
CA ALA A 64 -2.70 -9.83 1.29
C ALA A 64 -3.65 -11.03 1.51
N SER A 65 -3.92 -11.83 0.47
CA SER A 65 -4.68 -13.07 0.57
C SER A 65 -3.84 -14.23 1.11
N ASP A 66 -2.51 -14.20 0.95
CA ASP A 66 -1.60 -15.23 1.45
C ASP A 66 -1.63 -15.31 2.98
N LEU A 67 -1.54 -16.54 3.51
CA LEU A 67 -1.62 -16.82 4.95
C LEU A 67 -0.61 -16.00 5.76
N LYS A 68 0.62 -15.79 5.25
CA LYS A 68 1.67 -15.01 5.91
C LYS A 68 1.21 -13.58 6.17
N TRP A 69 0.68 -12.92 5.15
CA TRP A 69 0.32 -11.50 5.22
C TRP A 69 -1.06 -11.28 5.81
N ARG A 70 -2.03 -12.12 5.45
CA ARG A 70 -3.38 -12.08 6.03
C ARG A 70 -3.32 -12.22 7.55
N SER A 71 -2.63 -13.24 8.06
CA SER A 71 -2.51 -13.46 9.51
C SER A 71 -1.83 -12.30 10.22
N ARG A 72 -0.82 -11.67 9.58
CA ARG A 72 -0.11 -10.51 10.11
C ARG A 72 -1.02 -9.27 10.14
N LEU A 73 -1.76 -9.00 9.07
CA LEU A 73 -2.74 -7.91 9.01
C LEU A 73 -3.76 -8.05 10.14
N LEU A 74 -4.42 -9.20 10.25
CA LEU A 74 -5.37 -9.50 11.32
C LEU A 74 -4.76 -9.27 12.71
N ALA A 75 -3.61 -9.87 12.99
CA ALA A 75 -2.96 -9.76 14.30
C ALA A 75 -2.62 -8.30 14.64
N THR A 76 -2.07 -7.54 13.69
CA THR A 76 -1.72 -6.14 13.91
C THR A 76 -2.93 -5.23 14.08
N THR A 77 -4.02 -5.49 13.37
CA THR A 77 -5.28 -4.74 13.52
C THR A 77 -5.97 -5.06 14.85
N MET A 78 -5.97 -6.33 15.27
CA MET A 78 -6.49 -6.73 16.58
C MET A 78 -5.70 -6.06 17.72
N LEU A 79 -4.37 -6.14 17.67
CA LEU A 79 -3.50 -5.62 18.73
C LEU A 79 -3.41 -4.08 18.72
N GLY A 80 -3.34 -3.46 17.55
CA GLY A 80 -3.18 -2.01 17.42
C GLY A 80 -4.48 -1.23 17.58
N GLN A 81 -5.59 -1.78 17.05
CA GLN A 81 -6.87 -1.07 16.95
C GLN A 81 -7.97 -1.70 17.84
N GLY A 82 -7.64 -2.71 18.64
CA GLY A 82 -8.56 -3.31 19.61
C GLY A 82 -9.73 -4.09 18.99
N LYS A 83 -9.55 -4.60 17.76
CA LYS A 83 -10.59 -5.34 17.04
C LYS A 83 -10.65 -6.81 17.48
N THR A 84 -11.86 -7.38 17.47
CA THR A 84 -12.03 -8.83 17.54
C THR A 84 -11.55 -9.49 16.23
N ILE A 85 -11.37 -10.82 16.24
CA ILE A 85 -10.96 -11.55 15.04
C ILE A 85 -11.92 -11.32 13.86
N PHE A 86 -13.24 -11.33 14.10
CA PHE A 86 -14.23 -11.11 13.05
C PHE A 86 -14.18 -9.69 12.52
N GLN A 87 -14.01 -8.69 13.39
CA GLN A 87 -13.90 -7.29 12.99
C GLN A 87 -12.61 -7.00 12.22
N ALA A 88 -11.51 -7.65 12.59
CA ALA A 88 -10.23 -7.52 11.89
C ALA A 88 -10.27 -8.23 10.54
N GLU A 89 -10.93 -9.39 10.45
CA GLU A 89 -11.08 -10.16 9.20
C GLU A 89 -11.88 -9.37 8.15
N ILE A 90 -13.02 -8.79 8.53
CA ILE A 90 -13.83 -8.03 7.57
C ILE A 90 -13.14 -6.73 7.12
N ASP A 91 -12.32 -6.11 7.98
CA ASP A 91 -11.59 -4.85 7.69
C ASP A 91 -10.23 -5.10 7.01
N ALA A 92 -9.25 -5.59 7.78
CA ALA A 92 -7.86 -5.61 7.35
C ALA A 92 -7.54 -6.67 6.30
N ALA A 93 -8.46 -7.62 6.11
CA ALA A 93 -8.36 -8.66 5.12
C ALA A 93 -9.36 -8.44 3.98
N CYS A 94 -10.64 -8.74 4.21
CA CYS A 94 -11.64 -8.73 3.13
C CYS A 94 -11.74 -7.35 2.46
N GLU A 95 -11.94 -6.29 3.24
CA GLU A 95 -12.15 -4.95 2.69
C GLU A 95 -10.87 -4.37 2.04
N VAL A 96 -9.67 -4.62 2.60
CA VAL A 96 -8.39 -4.26 1.94
C VAL A 96 -8.25 -4.94 0.57
N ILE A 97 -8.47 -6.25 0.53
CA ILE A 97 -8.35 -7.06 -0.69
C ILE A 97 -9.38 -6.63 -1.74
N ASP A 98 -10.62 -6.40 -1.30
CA ASP A 98 -11.70 -5.94 -2.16
C ASP A 98 -11.39 -4.56 -2.73
N PHE A 99 -10.93 -3.60 -1.92
CA PHE A 99 -10.52 -2.28 -2.43
C PHE A 99 -9.50 -2.42 -3.55
N TRP A 100 -8.45 -3.21 -3.37
CA TRP A 100 -7.42 -3.36 -4.41
C TRP A 100 -7.96 -4.03 -5.67
N ARG A 101 -8.74 -5.12 -5.55
CA ARG A 101 -9.30 -5.82 -6.71
C ARG A 101 -10.30 -4.95 -7.47
N PHE A 102 -11.27 -4.37 -6.76
CA PHE A 102 -12.32 -3.58 -7.39
C PHE A 102 -11.79 -2.26 -7.94
N ASN A 103 -10.86 -1.58 -7.27
CA ASN A 103 -10.28 -0.34 -7.81
C ASN A 103 -9.48 -0.59 -9.10
N VAL A 104 -8.77 -1.72 -9.21
CA VAL A 104 -8.12 -2.12 -10.47
C VAL A 104 -9.15 -2.36 -11.57
N GLN A 105 -10.26 -3.05 -11.27
CA GLN A 105 -11.35 -3.25 -12.22
C GLN A 105 -11.99 -1.93 -12.66
N TYR A 106 -12.22 -1.00 -11.73
CA TYR A 106 -12.76 0.32 -12.02
C TYR A 106 -11.79 1.17 -12.85
N LEU A 107 -10.49 1.11 -12.56
CA LEU A 107 -9.47 1.76 -13.38
C LEU A 107 -9.47 1.21 -14.81
N ALA A 108 -9.46 -0.11 -14.98
CA ALA A 108 -9.52 -0.74 -16.30
C ALA A 108 -10.76 -0.29 -17.08
N SER A 109 -11.91 -0.20 -16.39
CA SER A 109 -13.16 0.27 -16.98
C SER A 109 -13.07 1.75 -17.37
N ALA A 110 -12.51 2.60 -16.53
CA ALA A 110 -12.32 4.03 -16.81
C ALA A 110 -11.35 4.29 -17.97
N LEU A 111 -10.27 3.52 -18.07
CA LEU A 111 -9.28 3.63 -19.15
C LEU A 111 -9.80 3.11 -20.50
N SER A 112 -10.88 2.31 -20.51
CA SER A 112 -11.51 1.85 -21.75
C SER A 112 -12.28 2.94 -22.50
N TYR A 113 -12.52 4.09 -21.86
CA TYR A 113 -13.23 5.20 -22.48
C TYR A 113 -12.45 5.78 -23.66
N SER A 114 -13.13 5.95 -24.78
CA SER A 114 -12.61 6.66 -25.95
C SER A 114 -13.67 7.63 -26.48
N PRO A 115 -13.30 8.89 -26.77
CA PRO A 115 -14.23 9.85 -27.35
C PRO A 115 -14.56 9.47 -28.80
N ILE A 116 -15.70 9.95 -29.29
CA ILE A 116 -16.08 9.76 -30.69
C ILE A 116 -15.15 10.60 -31.57
N SER A 117 -14.45 9.94 -32.50
CA SER A 117 -13.76 10.60 -33.60
C SER A 117 -14.72 10.85 -34.76
N THR A 118 -14.59 11.99 -35.44
CA THR A 118 -15.34 12.29 -36.66
C THR A 118 -14.48 12.03 -37.88
N ARG A 119 -15.03 12.22 -39.09
CA ARG A 119 -14.27 12.02 -40.33
C ARG A 119 -13.06 12.94 -40.45
N ASP A 120 -13.15 14.15 -39.90
CA ASP A 120 -12.14 15.21 -40.08
C ASP A 120 -11.32 15.46 -38.81
N SER A 121 -11.58 14.74 -37.71
CA SER A 121 -10.89 14.95 -36.43
C SER A 121 -10.82 13.66 -35.63
N GLU A 122 -9.60 13.33 -35.19
CA GLU A 122 -9.34 12.24 -34.27
C GLU A 122 -9.27 12.78 -32.84
N ASN A 123 -10.11 12.24 -31.96
CA ASN A 123 -10.13 12.61 -30.56
C ASN A 123 -9.49 11.48 -29.74
N THR A 124 -8.59 11.85 -28.83
CA THR A 124 -7.98 10.91 -27.89
C THR A 124 -8.21 11.40 -26.46
N TYR A 125 -8.45 10.46 -25.55
CA TYR A 125 -8.56 10.74 -24.13
C TYR A 125 -7.39 10.10 -23.39
N ILE A 126 -6.74 10.89 -22.53
CA ILE A 126 -5.65 10.43 -21.67
C ILE A 126 -6.01 10.80 -20.24
N GLN A 127 -6.31 9.78 -19.43
CA GLN A 127 -6.50 9.98 -18.00
C GLN A 127 -5.13 10.12 -17.33
N ARG A 128 -4.77 11.36 -16.99
CA ARG A 128 -3.53 11.67 -16.27
C ARG A 128 -3.77 11.62 -14.76
N GLY A 129 -2.72 11.29 -14.01
CA GLY A 129 -2.65 11.62 -12.59
C GLY A 129 -2.71 13.14 -12.40
N LEU A 130 -2.99 13.58 -11.17
CA LEU A 130 -2.96 14.99 -10.81
C LEU A 130 -1.52 15.49 -10.82
N GLU A 131 -1.31 16.71 -11.29
CA GLU A 131 -0.03 17.38 -11.16
C GLU A 131 0.17 17.80 -9.70
N GLY A 132 1.20 17.25 -9.05
CA GLY A 132 1.45 17.49 -7.63
C GLY A 132 1.62 16.20 -6.83
N PHE A 133 1.07 16.18 -5.62
CA PHE A 133 0.97 14.98 -4.78
C PHE A 133 -0.34 14.98 -4.00
N VAL A 134 -0.72 13.80 -3.53
CA VAL A 134 -1.91 13.63 -2.70
C VAL A 134 -1.50 13.41 -1.25
N ALA A 135 -2.09 14.13 -0.31
CA ALA A 135 -1.93 13.86 1.11
C ALA A 135 -3.05 12.91 1.58
N ALA A 136 -2.70 11.67 1.92
CA ALA A 136 -3.64 10.70 2.47
C ALA A 136 -3.59 10.75 4.01
N VAL A 137 -4.66 11.21 4.65
CA VAL A 137 -4.77 11.26 6.12
C VAL A 137 -5.81 10.24 6.56
N SER A 138 -5.36 9.09 7.06
CA SER A 138 -6.26 7.98 7.39
C SER A 138 -6.66 7.92 8.87
N PRO A 139 -7.92 7.53 9.17
CA PRO A 139 -8.41 7.37 10.54
C PRO A 139 -7.94 6.05 11.16
N PHE A 140 -8.27 5.84 12.43
CA PHE A 140 -7.85 4.64 13.18
C PHE A 140 -8.81 3.46 13.08
N ASN A 141 -10.06 3.69 12.70
CA ASN A 141 -11.16 2.74 12.86
C ASN A 141 -11.15 1.61 11.81
N PHE A 142 -10.52 1.82 10.65
CA PHE A 142 -10.37 0.81 9.61
C PHE A 142 -8.98 0.85 9.00
N THR A 143 -8.35 -0.32 8.94
CA THR A 143 -7.10 -0.55 8.22
C THR A 143 -7.33 -0.40 6.72
N ALA A 144 -8.47 -0.88 6.22
CA ALA A 144 -8.87 -0.80 4.82
C ALA A 144 -8.98 0.64 4.32
N ILE A 145 -9.52 1.56 5.13
CA ILE A 145 -9.59 2.98 4.77
C ILE A 145 -8.17 3.56 4.60
N GLY A 146 -7.23 3.18 5.48
CA GLY A 146 -5.83 3.59 5.36
C GLY A 146 -5.19 3.10 4.07
N ALA A 147 -5.31 1.80 3.80
CA ALA A 147 -4.83 1.18 2.57
C ALA A 147 -5.40 1.90 1.34
N ASN A 148 -6.72 2.07 1.28
CA ASN A 148 -7.43 2.62 0.12
C ASN A 148 -7.11 4.11 -0.13
N LEU A 149 -7.08 4.94 0.92
CA LEU A 149 -6.75 6.36 0.78
C LEU A 149 -5.34 6.59 0.22
N ALA A 150 -4.40 5.70 0.53
CA ALA A 150 -3.04 5.77 0.02
C ALA A 150 -2.91 5.12 -1.37
N SER A 151 -3.45 3.92 -1.55
CA SER A 151 -3.25 3.15 -2.77
C SER A 151 -4.09 3.61 -3.95
N SER A 152 -5.26 4.20 -3.73
CA SER A 152 -6.16 4.58 -4.84
C SER A 152 -5.65 5.77 -5.65
N PRO A 153 -5.17 6.86 -5.05
CA PRO A 153 -4.50 7.91 -5.82
C PRO A 153 -3.22 7.38 -6.47
N ALA A 154 -2.46 6.50 -5.79
CA ALA A 154 -1.29 5.86 -6.38
C ALA A 154 -1.66 5.06 -7.64
N LEU A 155 -2.70 4.24 -7.57
CA LEU A 155 -3.22 3.49 -8.72
C LEU A 155 -3.58 4.39 -9.92
N MET A 156 -4.06 5.61 -9.66
CA MET A 156 -4.37 6.62 -10.67
C MET A 156 -3.14 7.39 -11.19
N GLY A 157 -1.93 6.99 -10.82
CA GLY A 157 -0.68 7.62 -11.27
C GLY A 157 -0.22 8.81 -10.44
N ASN A 158 -0.68 8.95 -9.19
CA ASN A 158 -0.24 10.01 -8.28
C ASN A 158 0.85 9.52 -7.33
N THR A 159 1.70 10.42 -6.85
CA THR A 159 2.49 10.19 -5.64
C THR A 159 1.71 10.62 -4.41
N VAL A 160 1.85 9.90 -3.32
CA VAL A 160 1.05 10.06 -2.11
C VAL A 160 1.96 10.23 -0.91
N LEU A 161 1.64 11.19 -0.05
CA LEU A 161 2.18 11.28 1.30
C LEU A 161 1.14 10.70 2.26
N TRP A 162 1.44 9.53 2.84
CA TRP A 162 0.50 8.87 3.73
C TRP A 162 0.80 9.14 5.21
N LYS A 163 -0.09 9.90 5.86
CA LYS A 163 -0.12 10.10 7.31
C LYS A 163 -1.20 9.23 7.92
N SER A 164 -0.82 8.15 8.62
CA SER A 164 -1.80 7.32 9.33
C SER A 164 -2.24 7.91 10.66
N ALA A 165 -3.34 7.41 11.21
CA ALA A 165 -3.65 7.60 12.63
C ALA A 165 -2.58 6.93 13.49
N ASN A 166 -2.21 7.56 14.61
CA ASN A 166 -1.18 7.05 15.52
C ASN A 166 -1.57 5.68 16.10
N THR A 167 -2.87 5.48 16.35
CA THR A 167 -3.46 4.25 16.88
C THR A 167 -3.70 3.16 15.83
N ALA A 168 -3.34 3.40 14.57
CA ALA A 168 -3.41 2.38 13.50
C ALA A 168 -2.09 2.29 12.71
N VAL A 169 -0.99 2.82 13.25
CA VAL A 169 0.30 2.84 12.55
C VAL A 169 0.84 1.43 12.31
N LEU A 170 0.59 0.50 13.24
CA LEU A 170 1.11 -0.86 13.17
C LEU A 170 0.55 -1.65 11.98
N SER A 171 -0.78 -1.66 11.82
CA SER A 171 -1.44 -2.35 10.71
C SER A 171 -1.20 -1.64 9.38
N ASN A 172 -1.22 -0.31 9.36
CA ASN A 172 -0.95 0.48 8.16
C ASN A 172 0.50 0.33 7.67
N TYR A 173 1.47 0.18 8.57
CA TYR A 173 2.84 -0.14 8.18
C TYR A 173 2.95 -1.54 7.57
N VAL A 174 2.18 -2.52 8.06
CA VAL A 174 2.10 -3.85 7.41
C VAL A 174 1.53 -3.74 6.00
N VAL A 175 0.47 -2.95 5.80
CA VAL A 175 -0.07 -2.67 4.46
C VAL A 175 1.01 -2.05 3.56
N TYR A 176 1.76 -1.06 4.05
CA TYR A 176 2.86 -0.45 3.31
C TYR A 176 3.91 -1.49 2.88
N LYS A 177 4.32 -2.39 3.79
CA LYS A 177 5.26 -3.47 3.47
C LYS A 177 4.71 -4.47 2.45
N ILE A 178 3.40 -4.72 2.43
CA ILE A 178 2.76 -5.56 1.41
C ILE A 178 2.87 -4.89 0.04
N LEU A 179 2.59 -3.58 -0.04
CA LEU A 179 2.72 -2.83 -1.29
C LEU A 179 4.18 -2.79 -1.77
N GLU A 180 5.15 -2.62 -0.87
CA GLU A 180 6.57 -2.69 -1.18
C GLU A 180 6.99 -4.10 -1.67
N GLU A 181 6.53 -5.18 -1.03
CA GLU A 181 6.79 -6.56 -1.48
C GLU A 181 6.06 -6.91 -2.78
N ALA A 182 4.91 -6.27 -3.06
CA ALA A 182 4.24 -6.36 -4.34
C ALA A 182 5.09 -5.70 -5.44
N GLY A 183 5.94 -4.73 -5.08
CA GLY A 183 6.89 -4.07 -5.97
C GLY A 183 6.63 -2.58 -6.16
N LEU A 184 5.74 -1.97 -5.36
CA LEU A 184 5.44 -0.54 -5.41
C LEU A 184 6.77 0.26 -5.47
N PRO A 185 6.98 1.08 -6.52
CA PRO A 185 8.23 1.81 -6.66
C PRO A 185 8.48 2.66 -5.41
N PRO A 186 9.73 2.73 -4.91
CA PRO A 186 10.06 3.58 -3.77
C PRO A 186 9.55 5.00 -4.00
N GLY A 187 9.03 5.66 -2.96
CA GLY A 187 8.61 7.07 -2.97
C GLY A 187 7.26 7.37 -3.66
N VAL A 188 6.55 6.36 -4.16
CA VAL A 188 5.17 6.54 -4.66
C VAL A 188 4.17 6.76 -3.53
N ILE A 189 4.35 6.08 -2.38
CA ILE A 189 3.57 6.26 -1.14
C ILE A 189 4.54 6.45 0.02
#